data_AF-A0A971C7N8-F1
#
_entry.id   AF-A0A971C7N8-F1
#
_cell.length_a   1.000
_cell.length_b   1.000
_cell.length_c   1.000
_cell.angle_alpha   90.00
_cell.angle_beta   90.00
_cell.angle_gamma   90.00
#
_symmetry.space_group_name_H-M   'P 1'
#
loop_
_entity.id
_entity.type
_entity.pdbx_description
1 polymer ?
#
loop_
_entity_poly.entity_id
_entity_poly.type
_entity_poly.pdbx_seq_one_letter_code
_entity_poly.pdbx_strand_id
1 'polypeptide(L)'
;MDLDKKFEQMERELERKAREIEEQTRRTYEEIEQRLGGDTPTGDPGQASPARPVKAAAVPPQTPWAGRDFHIDMTRERSLAGLDRLMEEDFSLALYFDASMSAYPTTYCETVREYAEPIIADIPMSDERRAQALDELTAAAEAGAQVPFMQSLGVHIPGVGCFINGWLIAGHLGITPREVLESDEGYARIVTTASHEKWGHGFITELTTLGREKSSVQLGKIHLADQFEIRTVDTPDHARLSEQWRIIFYASNYVEEGYATWIERYLAERVAELQPGAAERLRYAPAFAVDDLITRLSGVSNGAAAARAIARLFSLESPGMSEIHEAMSGMTDAAAQMGENEFAQVVGLPAPYAVGFCIVNQIAARQGRKVVPYAVATACNVQYGLGSISNQDLENYVGSHPELNVNTRLAAMMYVSSGEPDDILGFLKRVKDEAGLAAPW
;
A
#
# COMPACT_ATOMS: atom_id res chain seq x y z
N MET A 1 7.31 -50.31 12.69
CA MET A 1 8.26 -49.46 11.96
C MET A 1 8.34 -48.15 12.73
N ASP A 2 9.51 -47.87 13.31
CA ASP A 2 9.70 -46.97 14.45
C ASP A 2 9.43 -45.49 14.11
N LEU A 3 8.59 -44.83 14.91
CA LEU A 3 8.22 -43.41 14.73
C LEU A 3 9.44 -42.48 14.90
N ASP A 4 10.37 -42.86 15.77
CA ASP A 4 11.60 -42.09 16.02
C ASP A 4 12.51 -42.05 14.79
N LYS A 5 12.56 -43.14 14.00
CA LYS A 5 13.31 -43.16 12.73
C LYS A 5 12.68 -42.27 11.65
N LYS A 6 11.37 -42.05 11.70
CA LYS A 6 10.69 -41.12 10.79
C LYS A 6 10.92 -39.66 11.17
N PHE A 7 10.98 -39.35 12.47
CA PHE A 7 11.31 -37.99 12.94
C PHE A 7 12.76 -37.62 12.63
N GLU A 8 13.71 -38.51 12.89
CA GLU A 8 15.11 -38.27 12.51
C GLU A 8 15.29 -38.13 10.99
N GLN A 9 14.52 -38.86 10.19
CA GLN A 9 14.58 -38.75 8.73
C GLN A 9 14.01 -37.41 8.25
N MET A 10 12.97 -36.90 8.91
CA MET A 10 12.33 -35.62 8.60
C MET A 10 13.19 -34.42 9.03
N GLU A 11 13.84 -34.47 10.20
CA GLU A 11 14.81 -33.44 10.62
C GLU A 11 16.01 -33.38 9.69
N ARG A 12 16.56 -34.53 9.29
CA ARG A 12 17.65 -34.58 8.29
C ARG A 12 17.20 -34.03 6.93
N GLU A 13 15.93 -34.20 6.56
CA GLU A 13 15.39 -33.66 5.33
C GLU A 13 15.15 -32.14 5.39
N LEU A 14 14.75 -31.62 6.56
CA LEU A 14 14.62 -30.18 6.82
C LEU A 14 15.98 -29.49 6.86
N GLU A 15 16.98 -30.06 7.54
CA GLU A 15 18.35 -29.54 7.54
C GLU A 15 19.01 -29.62 6.17
N ARG A 16 18.66 -30.63 5.35
CA ARG A 16 19.10 -30.73 3.96
C ARG A 16 18.46 -29.62 3.12
N LYS A 17 17.16 -29.36 3.27
CA LYS A 17 16.45 -28.28 2.58
C LYS A 17 16.92 -26.89 3.01
N ALA A 18 17.20 -26.67 4.30
CA ALA A 18 17.76 -25.41 4.79
C ALA A 18 19.15 -25.14 4.21
N ARG A 19 20.01 -26.17 4.15
CA ARG A 19 21.32 -26.09 3.46
C ARG A 19 21.17 -25.89 1.95
N GLU A 20 20.18 -26.51 1.31
CA GLU A 20 19.88 -26.27 -0.12
C GLU A 20 19.42 -24.83 -0.38
N ILE A 21 18.63 -24.23 0.51
CA ILE A 21 18.21 -22.82 0.44
C ILE A 21 19.41 -21.89 0.67
N GLU A 22 20.25 -22.18 1.65
CA GLU A 22 21.45 -21.37 1.94
C GLU A 22 22.48 -21.43 0.79
N GLU A 23 22.67 -22.61 0.20
CA GLU A 23 23.49 -22.84 -0.99
C GLU A 23 22.90 -22.15 -2.23
N GLN A 24 21.56 -22.13 -2.36
CA GLN A 24 20.84 -21.46 -3.45
C GLN A 24 20.92 -19.93 -3.31
N THR A 25 20.79 -19.39 -2.11
CA THR A 25 21.01 -17.98 -1.79
C THR A 25 22.45 -17.55 -2.09
N ARG A 26 23.43 -18.37 -1.70
CA ARG A 26 24.85 -18.13 -2.02
C ARG A 26 25.10 -18.08 -3.53
N ARG A 27 24.47 -18.97 -4.30
CA ARG A 27 24.52 -18.95 -5.78
C ARG A 27 23.87 -17.69 -6.36
N THR A 28 22.73 -17.25 -5.84
CA THR A 28 22.08 -16.00 -6.26
C THR A 28 22.98 -14.78 -6.00
N TYR A 29 23.71 -14.76 -4.88
CA TYR A 29 24.71 -13.72 -4.59
C TYR A 29 25.92 -13.76 -5.53
N GLU A 30 26.46 -14.95 -5.81
CA GLU A 30 27.54 -15.16 -6.80
C GLU A 30 27.10 -14.74 -8.22
N GLU A 31 25.82 -14.92 -8.56
CA GLU A 31 25.20 -14.45 -9.82
C GLU A 31 25.02 -12.92 -9.88
N ILE A 32 24.74 -12.28 -8.74
CA ILE A 32 24.67 -10.80 -8.62
C ILE A 32 26.08 -10.19 -8.77
N GLU A 33 27.09 -10.83 -8.18
CA GLU A 33 28.50 -10.43 -8.27
C GLU A 33 29.02 -10.57 -9.72
N GLN A 34 28.70 -11.68 -10.40
CA GLN A 34 29.01 -11.86 -11.83
C GLN A 34 28.35 -10.81 -12.73
N ARG A 35 27.11 -10.38 -12.42
CA ARG A 35 26.39 -9.33 -13.19
C ARG A 35 26.92 -7.91 -13.01
N LEU A 36 27.74 -7.67 -11.99
CA LEU A 36 28.48 -6.41 -11.83
C LEU A 36 29.86 -6.45 -12.54
N GLY A 37 30.23 -7.59 -13.15
CA GLY A 37 31.54 -7.85 -13.77
C GLY A 37 31.57 -8.10 -15.29
N GLY A 38 30.45 -8.17 -16.02
CA GLY A 38 30.44 -8.14 -17.51
C GLY A 38 29.69 -9.27 -18.23
N ASP A 39 28.98 -8.86 -19.29
CA ASP A 39 28.32 -9.50 -20.46
C ASP A 39 27.63 -10.90 -20.41
N THR A 40 26.39 -10.87 -20.94
CA THR A 40 25.32 -11.87 -21.15
C THR A 40 25.61 -12.94 -22.24
N PRO A 41 24.68 -13.87 -22.60
CA PRO A 41 23.66 -14.69 -21.88
C PRO A 41 23.61 -16.18 -22.36
N THR A 42 22.78 -17.06 -21.75
CA THR A 42 21.84 -17.98 -22.48
C THR A 42 20.94 -18.87 -21.57
N GLY A 43 19.61 -18.68 -21.70
CA GLY A 43 18.48 -19.64 -21.87
C GLY A 43 18.28 -20.97 -21.06
N ASP A 44 17.21 -20.97 -20.24
CA ASP A 44 15.98 -21.85 -20.18
C ASP A 44 16.04 -23.42 -20.21
N PRO A 45 14.98 -24.19 -19.82
CA PRO A 45 13.96 -24.09 -18.75
C PRO A 45 13.78 -25.39 -17.90
N GLY A 46 13.12 -25.27 -16.72
CA GLY A 46 12.05 -26.20 -16.29
C GLY A 46 12.34 -27.27 -15.21
N GLN A 47 11.60 -27.23 -14.09
CA GLN A 47 10.45 -28.10 -13.77
C GLN A 47 10.08 -28.08 -12.26
N ALA A 48 8.81 -28.38 -11.99
CA ALA A 48 8.03 -27.97 -10.82
C ALA A 48 7.98 -28.94 -9.62
N SER A 49 7.79 -28.32 -8.43
CA SER A 49 6.94 -28.61 -7.25
C SER A 49 6.73 -30.05 -6.70
N PRO A 50 6.71 -30.18 -5.36
CA PRO A 50 5.42 -30.35 -4.63
C PRO A 50 5.41 -29.62 -3.26
N ALA A 51 4.33 -29.31 -2.54
CA ALA A 51 2.87 -29.35 -2.70
C ALA A 51 2.29 -28.17 -1.88
N ARG A 52 1.26 -27.50 -2.41
CA ARG A 52 0.66 -26.25 -1.89
C ARG A 52 -0.45 -26.53 -0.85
N PRO A 53 -0.57 -25.74 0.24
CA PRO A 53 -1.87 -25.51 0.89
C PRO A 53 -2.79 -24.73 -0.06
N VAL A 54 -4.11 -24.85 0.10
CA VAL A 54 -5.10 -24.23 -0.80
C VAL A 54 -4.96 -22.71 -0.76
N LYS A 55 -4.46 -22.12 -1.85
CA LYS A 55 -4.13 -20.69 -1.96
C LYS A 55 -5.25 -19.90 -2.64
N ALA A 56 -5.46 -18.67 -2.17
CA ALA A 56 -6.37 -17.72 -2.79
C ALA A 56 -5.98 -17.47 -4.26
N ALA A 57 -6.97 -17.54 -5.16
CA ALA A 57 -6.75 -17.32 -6.58
C ALA A 57 -6.27 -15.88 -6.84
N ALA A 58 -5.10 -15.75 -7.48
CA ALA A 58 -4.61 -14.47 -7.97
C ALA A 58 -5.54 -13.93 -9.07
N VAL A 59 -5.88 -12.63 -8.99
CA VAL A 59 -6.41 -11.91 -10.14
C VAL A 59 -5.23 -11.76 -11.11
N PRO A 60 -5.33 -12.24 -12.37
CA PRO A 60 -4.25 -12.05 -13.32
C PRO A 60 -4.05 -10.54 -13.56
N PRO A 61 -2.81 -10.04 -13.57
CA PRO A 61 -2.55 -8.66 -13.97
C PRO A 61 -3.16 -8.46 -15.37
N GLN A 62 -4.02 -7.45 -15.52
CA GLN A 62 -4.58 -7.15 -16.82
C GLN A 62 -3.46 -6.66 -17.75
N THR A 63 -3.65 -6.91 -19.04
CA THR A 63 -2.71 -6.58 -20.12
C THR A 63 -2.11 -5.18 -19.93
N PRO A 64 -0.78 -4.99 -20.04
CA PRO A 64 -0.18 -3.66 -19.94
C PRO A 64 -0.89 -2.69 -20.87
N TRP A 65 -1.32 -1.57 -20.28
CA TRP A 65 -2.18 -0.59 -20.92
C TRP A 65 -1.61 -0.14 -22.27
N ALA A 66 -2.48 -0.07 -23.27
CA ALA A 66 -2.13 0.00 -24.68
C ALA A 66 -1.80 1.43 -25.20
N GLY A 67 -1.58 2.41 -24.32
CA GLY A 67 -1.03 3.73 -24.67
C GLY A 67 0.50 3.69 -24.63
N ARG A 68 1.14 3.24 -25.71
CA ARG A 68 2.54 2.74 -25.67
C ARG A 68 3.64 3.71 -26.11
N ASP A 69 3.32 4.88 -26.67
CA ASP A 69 4.35 5.69 -27.36
C ASP A 69 4.80 6.95 -26.60
N PHE A 70 4.13 7.31 -25.50
CA PHE A 70 4.40 8.55 -24.75
C PHE A 70 4.95 8.31 -23.34
N HIS A 71 4.97 7.07 -22.87
CA HIS A 71 5.33 6.74 -21.50
C HIS A 71 6.73 6.13 -21.39
N ILE A 72 7.42 6.38 -20.26
CA ILE A 72 8.67 5.69 -19.93
C ILE A 72 8.33 4.53 -18.97
N ASP A 73 8.39 3.30 -19.49
CA ASP A 73 8.27 2.09 -18.67
C ASP A 73 9.52 1.93 -17.80
N MET A 74 9.36 2.12 -16.49
CA MET A 74 10.43 1.96 -15.50
C MET A 74 10.37 0.60 -14.79
N THR A 75 9.42 -0.28 -15.13
CA THR A 75 9.18 -1.57 -14.45
C THR A 75 10.44 -2.44 -14.43
N ARG A 76 11.24 -2.38 -15.50
CA ARG A 76 12.50 -3.15 -15.64
C ARG A 76 13.74 -2.32 -15.41
N GLU A 77 13.59 -1.07 -15.02
CA GLU A 77 14.74 -0.25 -14.66
C GLU A 77 15.44 -0.86 -13.45
N ARG A 78 16.76 -0.99 -13.53
CA ARG A 78 17.56 -1.83 -12.62
C ARG A 78 17.31 -1.51 -11.14
N SER A 79 17.11 -0.24 -10.83
CA SER A 79 16.89 0.31 -9.49
C SER A 79 15.48 0.02 -8.97
N LEU A 80 14.42 0.22 -9.77
CA LEU A 80 13.05 -0.11 -9.36
C LEU A 80 12.79 -1.62 -9.35
N ALA A 81 13.34 -2.38 -10.30
CA ALA A 81 13.33 -3.84 -10.25
C ALA A 81 14.20 -4.40 -9.10
N GLY A 82 15.21 -3.63 -8.66
CA GLY A 82 15.98 -3.93 -7.45
C GLY A 82 15.15 -3.73 -6.19
N LEU A 83 14.40 -2.63 -6.12
CA LEU A 83 13.46 -2.32 -5.06
C LEU A 83 12.36 -3.38 -4.98
N ASP A 84 11.77 -3.77 -6.10
CA ASP A 84 10.71 -4.77 -6.09
C ASP A 84 11.18 -6.10 -5.50
N ARG A 85 12.37 -6.56 -5.92
CA ARG A 85 12.99 -7.77 -5.35
C ARG A 85 13.30 -7.61 -3.87
N LEU A 86 13.85 -6.46 -3.46
CA LEU A 86 14.13 -6.17 -2.06
C LEU A 86 12.85 -6.31 -1.21
N MET A 87 11.75 -5.71 -1.65
CA MET A 87 10.48 -5.78 -0.93
C MET A 87 9.91 -7.20 -0.88
N GLU A 88 9.98 -7.95 -2.00
CA GLU A 88 9.53 -9.35 -2.02
C GLU A 88 10.35 -10.25 -1.09
N GLU A 89 11.67 -10.06 -1.05
CA GLU A 89 12.61 -10.86 -0.26
C GLU A 89 12.57 -10.48 1.23
N ASP A 90 12.69 -9.19 1.56
CA ASP A 90 12.74 -8.71 2.94
C ASP A 90 11.47 -9.09 3.71
N PHE A 91 10.31 -8.98 3.06
CA PHE A 91 9.03 -9.40 3.64
C PHE A 91 8.69 -10.87 3.37
N SER A 92 9.49 -11.58 2.58
CA SER A 92 9.27 -12.99 2.23
C SER A 92 7.88 -13.25 1.63
N LEU A 93 7.41 -12.34 0.78
CA LEU A 93 6.01 -12.31 0.30
C LEU A 93 5.63 -13.58 -0.47
N ALA A 94 6.57 -14.20 -1.17
CA ALA A 94 6.35 -15.45 -1.91
C ALA A 94 5.91 -16.64 -1.03
N LEU A 95 6.13 -16.56 0.29
CA LEU A 95 5.65 -17.57 1.24
C LEU A 95 4.11 -17.61 1.29
N TYR A 96 3.43 -16.48 1.11
CA TYR A 96 1.99 -16.34 1.38
C TYR A 96 1.19 -15.75 0.22
N PHE A 97 1.80 -14.91 -0.61
CA PHE A 97 1.17 -14.32 -1.79
C PHE A 97 1.61 -15.08 -3.04
N ASP A 98 0.65 -15.42 -3.89
CA ASP A 98 0.91 -16.07 -5.18
C ASP A 98 1.18 -15.07 -6.31
N ALA A 99 0.70 -13.84 -6.16
CA ALA A 99 0.97 -12.75 -7.09
C ALA A 99 2.23 -12.00 -6.64
N SER A 100 3.03 -11.60 -7.63
CA SER A 100 4.24 -10.81 -7.46
C SER A 100 3.95 -9.38 -7.89
N MET A 101 4.30 -8.43 -7.03
CA MET A 101 4.21 -7.01 -7.37
C MET A 101 5.30 -6.61 -8.37
N SER A 102 6.35 -7.41 -8.56
CA SER A 102 7.36 -7.17 -9.61
C SER A 102 6.78 -7.14 -11.03
N ALA A 103 5.63 -7.81 -11.26
CA ALA A 103 4.92 -7.75 -12.55
C ALA A 103 4.00 -6.53 -12.67
N TYR A 104 3.73 -5.83 -11.57
CA TYR A 104 2.88 -4.64 -11.55
C TYR A 104 3.67 -3.45 -12.09
N PRO A 105 3.22 -2.81 -13.18
CA PRO A 105 4.07 -1.88 -13.91
C PRO A 105 4.22 -0.54 -13.18
N THR A 106 5.39 0.07 -13.34
CA THR A 106 5.68 1.44 -12.91
C THR A 106 6.02 2.29 -14.12
N THR A 107 5.27 3.37 -14.32
CA THR A 107 5.32 4.20 -15.52
C THR A 107 5.62 5.64 -15.16
N TYR A 108 6.62 6.24 -15.80
CA TYR A 108 6.94 7.66 -15.64
C TYR A 108 6.32 8.49 -16.76
N CYS A 109 5.62 9.55 -16.36
CA CYS A 109 4.88 10.46 -17.24
C CYS A 109 5.63 11.80 -17.33
N GLU A 110 6.18 12.11 -18.50
CA GLU A 110 6.85 13.37 -18.80
C GLU A 110 5.87 14.53 -18.97
N THR A 111 4.62 14.26 -19.34
CA THR A 111 3.59 15.29 -19.55
C THR A 111 2.38 15.11 -18.64
N VAL A 112 1.64 16.22 -18.44
CA VAL A 112 0.32 16.20 -17.79
C VAL A 112 -0.63 15.23 -18.47
N ARG A 113 -0.60 15.21 -19.81
CA ARG A 113 -1.48 14.36 -20.62
C ARG A 113 -1.23 12.88 -20.39
N GLU A 114 0.04 12.47 -20.40
CA GLU A 114 0.47 11.10 -20.08
C GLU A 114 0.03 10.66 -18.68
N TYR A 115 0.05 11.57 -17.71
CA TYR A 115 -0.37 11.27 -16.34
C TYR A 115 -1.90 11.22 -16.19
N ALA A 116 -2.64 12.06 -16.92
CA ALA A 116 -4.10 12.14 -16.83
C ALA A 116 -4.84 11.07 -17.66
N GLU A 117 -4.32 10.71 -18.83
CA GLU A 117 -4.89 9.70 -19.73
C GLU A 117 -5.22 8.36 -19.01
N PRO A 118 -4.34 7.76 -18.18
CA PRO A 118 -4.62 6.48 -17.50
C PRO A 118 -5.81 6.56 -16.58
N ILE A 119 -5.93 7.69 -15.90
CA ILE A 119 -6.91 7.90 -14.85
C ILE A 119 -8.31 7.96 -15.43
N ILE A 120 -8.43 8.57 -16.62
CA ILE A 120 -9.72 8.73 -17.29
C ILE A 120 -10.02 7.66 -18.33
N ALA A 121 -9.07 6.79 -18.69
CA ALA A 121 -9.19 5.84 -19.81
C ALA A 121 -10.40 4.91 -19.70
N ASP A 122 -10.71 4.45 -18.50
CA ASP A 122 -11.78 3.47 -18.25
C ASP A 122 -13.10 4.10 -17.81
N ILE A 123 -13.17 5.43 -17.74
CA ILE A 123 -14.42 6.12 -17.42
C ILE A 123 -15.39 5.95 -18.62
N PRO A 124 -16.66 5.54 -18.39
CA PRO A 124 -17.63 5.35 -19.46
C PRO A 124 -17.99 6.69 -20.14
N MET A 125 -17.36 6.98 -21.26
CA MET A 125 -17.67 8.14 -22.10
C MET A 125 -17.29 7.87 -23.57
N SER A 126 -17.82 8.66 -24.51
CA SER A 126 -17.42 8.55 -25.92
C SER A 126 -15.97 8.99 -26.10
N ASP A 127 -15.33 8.50 -27.17
CA ASP A 127 -13.94 8.84 -27.49
C ASP A 127 -13.77 10.36 -27.67
N GLU A 128 -14.74 11.04 -28.28
CA GLU A 128 -14.71 12.50 -28.42
C GLU A 128 -14.78 13.22 -27.08
N ARG A 129 -15.66 12.78 -26.15
CA ARG A 129 -15.75 13.38 -24.82
C ARG A 129 -14.49 13.11 -24.00
N ARG A 130 -13.89 11.92 -24.15
CA ARG A 130 -12.62 11.57 -23.50
C ARG A 130 -11.49 12.47 -23.95
N ALA A 131 -11.34 12.65 -25.26
CA ALA A 131 -10.35 13.56 -25.83
C ALA A 131 -10.56 15.00 -25.32
N GLN A 132 -11.80 15.48 -25.32
CA GLN A 132 -12.12 16.82 -24.81
C GLN A 132 -11.82 16.96 -23.31
N ALA A 133 -12.19 15.98 -22.49
CA ALA A 133 -11.93 16.00 -21.05
C ALA A 133 -10.42 15.99 -20.77
N LEU A 134 -9.64 15.22 -21.53
CA LEU A 134 -8.19 15.18 -21.43
C LEU A 134 -7.57 16.54 -21.77
N ASP A 135 -8.04 17.19 -22.84
CA ASP A 135 -7.58 18.52 -23.24
C ASP A 135 -7.96 19.59 -22.19
N GLU A 136 -9.18 19.54 -21.65
CA GLU A 136 -9.65 20.42 -20.57
C GLU A 136 -8.79 20.29 -19.31
N LEU A 137 -8.53 19.06 -18.87
CA LEU A 137 -7.69 18.77 -17.70
C LEU A 137 -6.24 19.21 -17.92
N THR A 138 -5.71 18.94 -19.11
CA THR A 138 -4.33 19.29 -19.46
C THR A 138 -4.14 20.81 -19.42
N ALA A 139 -5.03 21.55 -20.09
CA ALA A 139 -5.00 23.00 -20.09
C ALA A 139 -5.18 23.60 -18.69
N ALA A 140 -6.07 23.02 -17.86
CA ALA A 140 -6.29 23.49 -16.49
C ALA A 140 -5.04 23.29 -15.61
N ALA A 141 -4.44 22.11 -15.63
CA ALA A 141 -3.24 21.81 -14.84
C ALA A 141 -2.04 22.66 -15.27
N GLU A 142 -1.82 22.83 -16.58
CA GLU A 142 -0.76 23.70 -17.11
C GLU A 142 -0.99 25.19 -16.77
N ALA A 143 -2.25 25.61 -16.66
CA ALA A 143 -2.62 26.96 -16.20
C ALA A 143 -2.49 27.14 -14.67
N GLY A 144 -2.06 26.11 -13.93
CA GLY A 144 -1.87 26.15 -12.48
C GLY A 144 -3.18 26.02 -11.69
N ALA A 145 -4.25 25.51 -12.30
CA ALA A 145 -5.47 25.20 -11.58
C ALA A 145 -5.23 24.08 -10.55
N GLN A 146 -5.87 24.19 -9.40
CA GLN A 146 -5.88 23.16 -8.37
C GLN A 146 -6.84 22.05 -8.78
N VAL A 147 -6.39 21.21 -9.72
CA VAL A 147 -7.12 20.02 -10.15
C VAL A 147 -6.76 18.86 -9.21
N PRO A 148 -7.74 18.17 -8.58
CA PRO A 148 -7.49 16.99 -7.77
C PRO A 148 -6.66 15.93 -8.52
N PHE A 149 -5.80 15.18 -7.82
CA PHE A 149 -4.83 14.19 -8.34
C PHE A 149 -3.73 14.70 -9.27
N MET A 150 -3.95 15.79 -10.00
CA MET A 150 -2.90 16.45 -10.78
C MET A 150 -1.81 17.08 -9.90
N GLN A 151 -2.12 17.29 -8.62
CA GLN A 151 -1.18 17.73 -7.58
C GLN A 151 -0.53 16.55 -6.83
N SER A 152 -0.85 15.30 -7.19
CA SER A 152 -0.16 14.12 -6.63
C SER A 152 1.10 13.81 -7.43
N LEU A 153 2.15 13.37 -6.73
CA LEU A 153 3.41 12.92 -7.35
C LEU A 153 3.27 11.57 -8.04
N GLY A 154 2.24 10.79 -7.70
CA GLY A 154 1.91 9.55 -8.38
C GLY A 154 0.52 9.05 -8.05
N VAL A 155 0.11 8.00 -8.76
CA VAL A 155 -1.17 7.34 -8.55
C VAL A 155 -1.05 5.86 -8.87
N HIS A 156 -1.57 5.03 -7.98
CA HIS A 156 -1.89 3.64 -8.26
C HIS A 156 -3.27 3.53 -8.94
N ILE A 157 -3.34 2.80 -10.04
CA ILE A 157 -4.58 2.51 -10.77
C ILE A 157 -4.82 1.00 -10.78
N PRO A 158 -5.87 0.51 -10.09
CA PRO A 158 -6.13 -0.92 -9.91
C PRO A 158 -6.07 -1.72 -11.21
N GLY A 159 -5.26 -2.78 -11.22
CA GLY A 159 -5.08 -3.68 -12.36
C GLY A 159 -4.36 -3.06 -13.57
N VAL A 160 -3.93 -1.79 -13.50
CA VAL A 160 -3.28 -1.07 -14.59
C VAL A 160 -1.80 -0.82 -14.28
N GLY A 161 -1.49 -0.21 -13.14
CA GLY A 161 -0.11 0.16 -12.80
C GLY A 161 0.05 1.29 -11.77
N CYS A 162 1.29 1.61 -11.48
CA CYS A 162 1.70 2.81 -10.74
C CYS A 162 2.21 3.84 -11.75
N PHE A 163 1.64 5.04 -11.73
CA PHE A 163 2.01 6.15 -12.61
C PHE A 163 2.67 7.24 -11.79
N ILE A 164 3.86 7.69 -12.22
CA ILE A 164 4.65 8.73 -11.58
C ILE A 164 4.48 10.02 -12.38
N ASN A 165 4.07 11.09 -11.70
CA ASN A 165 3.86 12.42 -12.26
C ASN A 165 5.20 13.16 -12.42
N GLY A 166 5.95 12.78 -13.46
CA GLY A 166 7.25 13.35 -13.77
C GLY A 166 7.22 14.84 -14.06
N TRP A 167 6.16 15.31 -14.72
CA TRP A 167 5.90 16.73 -14.96
C TRP A 167 5.84 17.54 -13.66
N LEU A 168 5.09 17.07 -12.67
CA LEU A 168 4.95 17.78 -11.39
C LEU A 168 6.27 17.74 -10.58
N ILE A 169 6.97 16.59 -10.60
CA ILE A 169 8.29 16.47 -9.96
C ILE A 169 9.28 17.47 -10.59
N ALA A 170 9.33 17.54 -11.91
CA ALA A 170 10.16 18.48 -12.66
C ALA A 170 9.84 19.93 -12.31
N GLY A 171 8.55 20.28 -12.25
CA GLY A 171 8.07 21.61 -11.84
C GLY A 171 8.55 21.99 -10.43
N HIS A 172 8.51 21.07 -9.47
CA HIS A 172 9.02 21.30 -8.11
C HIS A 172 10.54 21.52 -8.04
N LEU A 173 11.30 20.94 -8.99
CA LEU A 173 12.76 21.01 -9.02
C LEU A 173 13.29 22.09 -9.96
N GLY A 174 12.43 22.71 -10.77
CA GLY A 174 12.83 23.72 -11.76
C GLY A 174 13.68 23.15 -12.89
N ILE A 175 13.50 21.87 -13.21
CA ILE A 175 14.19 21.15 -14.30
C ILE A 175 13.16 20.59 -15.29
N THR A 176 13.61 19.99 -16.39
CA THR A 176 12.72 19.28 -17.32
C THR A 176 12.38 17.87 -16.80
N PRO A 177 11.24 17.28 -17.20
CA PRO A 177 10.89 15.89 -16.86
C PRO A 177 12.01 14.90 -17.20
N ARG A 178 12.62 15.04 -18.38
CA ARG A 178 13.73 14.18 -18.77
C ARG A 178 14.92 14.25 -17.82
N GLU A 179 15.27 15.46 -17.35
CA GLU A 179 16.36 15.67 -16.40
C GLU A 179 16.05 15.11 -15.00
N VAL A 180 14.79 14.88 -14.64
CA VAL A 180 14.41 14.24 -13.35
C VAL A 180 15.01 12.83 -13.25
N LEU A 181 15.03 12.09 -14.35
CA LEU A 181 15.53 10.70 -14.40
C LEU A 181 17.04 10.63 -14.15
N GLU A 182 17.77 11.71 -14.46
CA GLU A 182 19.22 11.80 -14.30
C GLU A 182 19.62 12.53 -13.01
N SER A 183 18.67 13.21 -12.37
CA SER A 183 18.85 13.96 -11.13
C SER A 183 18.70 13.05 -9.91
N ASP A 184 19.66 13.08 -8.99
CA ASP A 184 19.57 12.31 -7.75
C ASP A 184 18.33 12.67 -6.91
N GLU A 185 17.99 13.97 -6.80
CA GLU A 185 16.80 14.40 -6.05
C GLU A 185 15.51 14.03 -6.78
N GLY A 186 15.51 14.11 -8.11
CA GLY A 186 14.39 13.68 -8.94
C GLY A 186 14.11 12.19 -8.80
N TYR A 187 15.16 11.38 -8.97
CA TYR A 187 15.10 9.94 -8.85
C TYR A 187 14.70 9.48 -7.45
N ALA A 188 15.17 10.16 -6.41
CA ALA A 188 14.74 9.92 -5.03
C ALA A 188 13.23 10.08 -4.86
N ARG A 189 12.63 11.12 -5.44
CA ARG A 189 11.17 11.33 -5.42
C ARG A 189 10.42 10.24 -6.18
N ILE A 190 10.95 9.80 -7.33
CA ILE A 190 10.35 8.69 -8.08
C ILE A 190 10.29 7.42 -7.23
N VAL A 191 11.40 7.08 -6.57
CA VAL A 191 11.50 5.89 -5.71
C VAL A 191 10.52 5.95 -4.54
N THR A 192 10.45 7.09 -3.83
CA THR A 192 9.55 7.20 -2.67
C THR A 192 8.09 7.21 -3.10
N THR A 193 7.74 7.89 -4.19
CA THR A 193 6.40 7.82 -4.77
C THR A 193 6.03 6.41 -5.21
N ALA A 194 6.92 5.70 -5.92
CA ALA A 194 6.66 4.31 -6.31
C ALA A 194 6.46 3.41 -5.07
N SER A 195 7.16 3.66 -3.98
CA SER A 195 7.00 2.90 -2.73
C SER A 195 5.63 3.12 -2.12
N HIS A 196 5.18 4.38 -2.06
CA HIS A 196 3.86 4.74 -1.55
C HIS A 196 2.73 4.14 -2.41
N GLU A 197 2.79 4.35 -3.72
CA GLU A 197 1.72 3.97 -4.64
C GLU A 197 1.71 2.48 -4.96
N LYS A 198 2.85 1.90 -5.37
CA LYS A 198 2.94 0.49 -5.75
C LYS A 198 2.96 -0.41 -4.52
N TRP A 199 3.86 -0.15 -3.58
CA TRP A 199 4.08 -1.03 -2.43
C TRP A 199 3.17 -0.72 -1.23
N GLY A 200 2.57 0.47 -1.17
CA GLY A 200 1.49 0.81 -0.25
C GLY A 200 0.12 0.44 -0.81
N HIS A 201 -0.45 1.32 -1.65
CA HIS A 201 -1.81 1.15 -2.17
C HIS A 201 -1.96 -0.04 -3.12
N GLY A 202 -0.98 -0.27 -4.00
CA GLY A 202 -0.97 -1.39 -4.93
C GLY A 202 -0.90 -2.73 -4.22
N PHE A 203 -0.08 -2.86 -3.16
CA PHE A 203 -0.06 -4.06 -2.32
C PHE A 203 -1.46 -4.37 -1.76
N ILE A 204 -2.14 -3.36 -1.20
CA ILE A 204 -3.48 -3.55 -0.63
C ILE A 204 -4.47 -3.96 -1.72
N THR A 205 -4.44 -3.27 -2.86
CA THR A 205 -5.39 -3.49 -3.96
C THR A 205 -5.22 -4.87 -4.61
N GLU A 206 -3.98 -5.24 -4.93
CA GLU A 206 -3.68 -6.42 -5.73
C GLU A 206 -3.61 -7.70 -4.89
N LEU A 207 -3.16 -7.61 -3.63
CA LEU A 207 -2.84 -8.80 -2.83
C LEU A 207 -3.88 -9.13 -1.74
N THR A 208 -4.73 -8.19 -1.33
CA THR A 208 -5.67 -8.40 -0.21
C THR A 208 -7.09 -8.79 -0.66
N THR A 209 -7.86 -9.40 0.24
CA THR A 209 -9.26 -9.78 -0.03
C THR A 209 -10.14 -8.56 -0.32
N LEU A 210 -10.02 -7.51 0.49
CA LEU A 210 -10.74 -6.26 0.25
C LEU A 210 -10.35 -5.61 -1.08
N GLY A 211 -9.06 -5.58 -1.41
CA GLY A 211 -8.58 -5.02 -2.67
C GLY A 211 -9.18 -5.72 -3.89
N ARG A 212 -9.22 -7.06 -3.87
CA ARG A 212 -9.87 -7.87 -4.91
C ARG A 212 -11.37 -7.58 -5.00
N GLU A 213 -12.04 -7.44 -3.87
CA GLU A 213 -13.46 -7.12 -3.85
C GLU A 213 -13.74 -5.74 -4.44
N LYS A 214 -13.02 -4.69 -3.99
CA LYS A 214 -13.09 -3.33 -4.55
C LYS A 214 -12.86 -3.33 -6.07
N SER A 215 -11.88 -4.10 -6.53
CA SER A 215 -11.55 -4.21 -7.96
C SER A 215 -12.66 -4.91 -8.77
N SER A 216 -13.31 -5.93 -8.19
CA SER A 216 -14.39 -6.68 -8.87
C SER A 216 -15.61 -5.82 -9.23
N VAL A 217 -15.88 -4.79 -8.45
CA VAL A 217 -16.96 -3.80 -8.66
C VAL A 217 -16.43 -2.44 -9.13
N GLN A 218 -15.13 -2.37 -9.49
CA GLN A 218 -14.46 -1.18 -10.03
C GLN A 218 -14.54 0.07 -9.14
N LEU A 219 -14.63 -0.08 -7.81
CA LEU A 219 -14.79 1.05 -6.88
C LEU A 219 -13.63 2.05 -6.96
N GLY A 220 -12.40 1.58 -7.14
CA GLY A 220 -11.25 2.48 -7.31
C GLY A 220 -11.36 3.35 -8.57
N LYS A 221 -11.97 2.82 -9.65
CA LYS A 221 -12.18 3.58 -10.89
C LYS A 221 -13.30 4.62 -10.73
N ILE A 222 -14.36 4.28 -9.99
CA ILE A 222 -15.46 5.21 -9.67
C ILE A 222 -14.94 6.38 -8.84
N HIS A 223 -14.11 6.09 -7.83
CA HIS A 223 -13.48 7.13 -7.03
C HIS A 223 -12.65 8.11 -7.86
N LEU A 224 -11.77 7.57 -8.72
CA LEU A 224 -10.96 8.38 -9.62
C LEU A 224 -11.86 9.21 -10.55
N ALA A 225 -12.95 8.65 -11.08
CA ALA A 225 -13.87 9.41 -11.93
C ALA A 225 -14.55 10.58 -11.19
N ASP A 226 -15.04 10.34 -9.97
CA ASP A 226 -15.75 11.34 -9.15
C ASP A 226 -14.84 12.55 -8.82
N GLN A 227 -13.55 12.32 -8.61
CA GLN A 227 -12.60 13.35 -8.21
C GLN A 227 -12.12 14.27 -9.32
N PHE A 228 -12.23 13.85 -10.58
CA PHE A 228 -11.88 14.70 -11.72
C PHE A 228 -13.05 15.61 -12.12
N GLU A 229 -14.14 15.63 -11.34
CA GLU A 229 -15.40 16.32 -11.65
C GLU A 229 -15.92 16.00 -13.06
N ILE A 230 -15.46 14.89 -13.65
CA ILE A 230 -15.95 14.37 -14.92
C ILE A 230 -17.31 13.76 -14.59
N ARG A 231 -18.33 14.61 -14.60
CA ARG A 231 -19.72 14.26 -14.27
C ARG A 231 -20.08 12.88 -14.84
N THR A 232 -20.28 11.91 -13.95
CA THR A 232 -20.61 10.52 -14.29
C THR A 232 -21.73 9.94 -13.42
N VAL A 233 -22.46 10.78 -12.66
CA VAL A 233 -23.64 10.31 -11.92
C VAL A 233 -24.86 10.28 -12.85
N ASP A 234 -24.81 9.41 -13.84
CA ASP A 234 -25.89 9.27 -14.84
C ASP A 234 -26.72 7.99 -14.60
N THR A 235 -26.29 7.12 -13.67
CA THR A 235 -26.98 5.85 -13.37
C THR A 235 -27.16 5.62 -11.87
N PRO A 236 -28.26 4.95 -11.45
CA PRO A 236 -28.46 4.54 -10.06
C PRO A 236 -27.35 3.64 -9.50
N ASP A 237 -26.72 2.82 -10.35
CA ASP A 237 -25.64 1.93 -9.94
C ASP A 237 -24.36 2.68 -9.60
N HIS A 238 -24.01 3.74 -10.35
CA HIS A 238 -22.87 4.60 -10.02
C HIS A 238 -23.09 5.30 -8.68
N ALA A 239 -24.27 5.91 -8.47
CA ALA A 239 -24.59 6.57 -7.21
C ALA A 239 -24.53 5.61 -6.00
N ARG A 240 -25.02 4.37 -6.17
CA ARG A 240 -24.90 3.32 -5.16
C ARG A 240 -23.43 3.03 -4.85
N LEU A 241 -22.62 2.77 -5.88
CA LEU A 241 -21.21 2.40 -5.75
C LEU A 241 -20.34 3.55 -5.21
N SER A 242 -20.57 4.82 -5.59
CA SER A 242 -19.88 5.98 -5.01
C SER A 242 -20.10 6.07 -3.50
N GLU A 243 -21.33 5.81 -3.04
CA GLU A 243 -21.63 5.80 -1.60
C GLU A 243 -21.02 4.58 -0.90
N GLN A 244 -21.01 3.39 -1.54
CA GLN A 244 -20.28 2.24 -1.01
C GLN A 244 -18.79 2.52 -0.90
N TRP A 245 -18.19 3.18 -1.90
CA TRP A 245 -16.80 3.60 -1.86
C TRP A 245 -16.56 4.50 -0.64
N ARG A 246 -17.41 5.51 -0.42
CA ARG A 246 -17.30 6.42 0.73
C ARG A 246 -17.32 5.67 2.07
N ILE A 247 -18.26 4.74 2.25
CA ILE A 247 -18.37 3.93 3.47
C ILE A 247 -17.09 3.12 3.71
N ILE A 248 -16.58 2.44 2.68
CA ILE A 248 -15.38 1.61 2.79
C ILE A 248 -14.13 2.45 2.98
N PHE A 249 -14.03 3.59 2.30
CA PHE A 249 -12.91 4.52 2.43
C PHE A 249 -12.71 4.92 3.89
N TYR A 250 -13.76 5.36 4.59
CA TYR A 250 -13.65 5.69 6.02
C TYR A 250 -13.39 4.46 6.92
N ALA A 251 -13.74 3.26 6.46
CA ALA A 251 -13.46 2.01 7.16
C ALA A 251 -12.01 1.53 7.02
N SER A 252 -11.27 2.00 6.00
CA SER A 252 -9.95 1.48 5.65
C SER A 252 -8.85 2.53 5.45
N ASN A 253 -9.16 3.82 5.42
CA ASN A 253 -8.19 4.89 5.11
C ASN A 253 -6.98 4.94 6.06
N TYR A 254 -7.13 4.72 7.37
CA TYR A 254 -5.98 4.69 8.29
C TYR A 254 -5.07 3.48 8.00
N VAL A 255 -5.61 2.34 7.56
CA VAL A 255 -4.79 1.21 7.10
C VAL A 255 -4.11 1.54 5.79
N GLU A 256 -4.85 2.06 4.82
CA GLU A 256 -4.33 2.34 3.47
C GLU A 256 -3.24 3.41 3.48
N GLU A 257 -3.55 4.61 3.99
CA GLU A 257 -2.60 5.72 4.05
C GLU A 257 -1.48 5.45 5.06
N GLY A 258 -1.81 4.83 6.20
CA GLY A 258 -0.83 4.51 7.22
C GLY A 258 0.22 3.51 6.77
N TYR A 259 -0.20 2.45 6.07
CA TYR A 259 0.72 1.45 5.52
C TYR A 259 1.56 2.02 4.38
N ALA A 260 0.96 2.76 3.45
CA ALA A 260 1.69 3.39 2.35
C ALA A 260 2.78 4.34 2.86
N THR A 261 2.44 5.17 3.85
CA THR A 261 3.38 6.06 4.56
C THR A 261 4.49 5.27 5.27
N TRP A 262 4.14 4.15 5.92
CA TRP A 262 5.12 3.32 6.62
C TRP A 262 6.09 2.63 5.66
N ILE A 263 5.59 2.12 4.52
CA ILE A 263 6.39 1.47 3.48
C ILE A 263 7.37 2.44 2.84
N GLU A 264 6.92 3.65 2.52
CA GLU A 264 7.76 4.72 1.99
C GLU A 264 8.96 4.98 2.92
N ARG A 265 8.70 5.08 4.23
CA ARG A 265 9.73 5.26 5.25
C ARG A 265 10.62 4.03 5.40
N TYR A 266 10.03 2.83 5.48
CA TYR A 266 10.75 1.57 5.63
C TYR A 266 11.78 1.41 4.51
N LEU A 267 11.37 1.67 3.27
CA LEU A 267 12.29 1.60 2.14
C LEU A 267 13.41 2.63 2.30
N ALA A 268 13.10 3.87 2.66
CA ALA A 268 14.12 4.88 2.80
C ALA A 268 15.15 4.53 3.87
N GLU A 269 14.70 4.00 5.02
CA GLU A 269 15.59 3.48 6.06
C GLU A 269 16.42 2.29 5.54
N ARG A 270 15.81 1.39 4.76
CA ARG A 270 16.52 0.21 4.26
C ARG A 270 17.56 0.55 3.19
N VAL A 271 17.25 1.48 2.30
CA VAL A 271 18.22 2.05 1.35
C VAL A 271 19.33 2.76 2.13
N ALA A 272 19.03 3.45 3.22
CA ALA A 272 20.04 4.10 4.03
C ALA A 272 21.01 3.13 4.70
N GLU A 273 20.50 2.01 5.21
CA GLU A 273 21.32 0.95 5.79
C GLU A 273 22.24 0.28 4.74
N LEU A 274 21.76 0.14 3.50
CA LEU A 274 22.51 -0.47 2.40
C LEU A 274 23.50 0.50 1.73
N GLN A 275 23.11 1.76 1.60
CA GLN A 275 23.81 2.82 0.88
C GLN A 275 23.64 4.16 1.60
N PRO A 276 24.43 4.42 2.67
CA PRO A 276 24.28 5.63 3.48
C PRO A 276 24.37 6.94 2.71
N GLY A 277 25.17 7.01 1.63
CA GLY A 277 25.27 8.20 0.77
C GLY A 277 24.05 8.43 -0.14
N ALA A 278 23.21 7.41 -0.38
CA ALA A 278 21.94 7.57 -1.08
C ALA A 278 20.81 8.00 -0.13
N ALA A 279 20.91 7.63 1.15
CA ALA A 279 19.94 7.93 2.21
C ALA A 279 19.58 9.41 2.34
N GLU A 280 20.61 10.27 2.36
CA GLU A 280 20.46 11.71 2.63
C GLU A 280 19.61 12.42 1.56
N ARG A 281 19.44 11.77 0.40
CA ARG A 281 18.73 12.29 -0.76
C ARG A 281 17.29 11.80 -0.83
N LEU A 282 16.93 10.74 -0.11
CA LEU A 282 15.55 10.26 -0.03
C LEU A 282 14.72 11.21 0.83
N ARG A 283 13.68 11.80 0.23
CA ARG A 283 12.64 12.51 0.98
C ARG A 283 11.51 11.54 1.25
N TYR A 284 11.34 11.19 2.51
CA TYR A 284 10.28 10.28 2.97
C TYR A 284 9.45 10.94 4.06
N ALA A 285 8.25 10.40 4.27
CA ALA A 285 7.33 10.84 5.30
C ALA A 285 8.00 10.96 6.69
N PRO A 286 7.70 12.02 7.45
CA PRO A 286 8.31 12.24 8.76
C PRO A 286 8.00 11.09 9.72
N ALA A 287 8.91 10.85 10.67
CA ALA A 287 8.66 9.89 11.74
C ALA A 287 7.61 10.48 12.67
N PHE A 288 6.54 9.75 12.93
CA PHE A 288 5.57 10.17 13.94
C PHE A 288 5.74 9.31 15.20
N ALA A 289 6.16 9.96 16.28
CA ALA A 289 5.99 9.42 17.62
C ALA A 289 4.61 9.82 18.13
N VAL A 290 3.91 8.89 18.80
CA VAL A 290 2.57 9.13 19.36
C VAL A 290 2.58 10.35 20.29
N ASP A 291 3.60 10.47 21.15
CA ASP A 291 3.74 11.60 22.08
C ASP A 291 3.97 12.94 21.38
N ASP A 292 4.65 12.96 20.23
CA ASP A 292 4.85 14.16 19.42
C ASP A 292 3.53 14.62 18.80
N LEU A 293 2.74 13.69 18.25
CA LEU A 293 1.40 13.97 17.74
C LEU A 293 0.50 14.57 18.83
N ILE A 294 0.46 13.93 20.00
CA ILE A 294 -0.33 14.39 21.15
C ILE A 294 0.12 15.79 21.58
N THR A 295 1.43 16.03 21.67
CA THR A 295 2.00 17.32 22.09
C THR A 295 1.65 18.44 21.12
N ARG A 296 1.85 18.23 19.82
CA ARG A 296 1.55 19.24 18.78
C ARG A 296 0.06 19.58 18.75
N LEU A 297 -0.80 18.57 18.77
CA LEU A 297 -2.26 18.75 18.72
C LEU A 297 -2.80 19.37 20.02
N SER A 298 -2.20 19.07 21.17
CA SER A 298 -2.57 19.72 22.45
C SER A 298 -2.19 21.20 22.49
N GLY A 299 -1.23 21.63 21.66
CA GLY A 299 -0.76 23.01 21.57
C GLY A 299 -1.67 23.95 20.79
N VAL A 300 -2.71 23.44 20.13
CA VAL A 300 -3.66 24.23 19.33
C VAL A 300 -5.08 24.15 19.88
N SER A 301 -5.87 25.23 19.72
CA SER A 301 -7.17 25.41 20.38
C SER A 301 -8.22 24.36 20.02
N ASN A 302 -8.21 23.84 18.79
CA ASN A 302 -9.14 22.82 18.31
C ASN A 302 -8.56 21.39 18.27
N GLY A 303 -7.27 21.20 18.55
CA GLY A 303 -6.60 19.89 18.47
C GLY A 303 -6.74 19.02 19.73
N ALA A 304 -7.27 19.58 20.83
CA ALA A 304 -7.36 18.86 22.11
C ALA A 304 -8.25 17.59 22.05
N ALA A 305 -9.28 17.57 21.22
CA ALA A 305 -10.11 16.38 21.02
C ALA A 305 -9.33 15.27 20.30
N ALA A 306 -8.60 15.62 19.23
CA ALA A 306 -7.76 14.70 18.49
C ALA A 306 -6.62 14.15 19.36
N ALA A 307 -5.95 15.01 20.14
CA ALA A 307 -4.90 14.59 21.08
C ALA A 307 -5.42 13.58 22.12
N ARG A 308 -6.60 13.80 22.69
CA ARG A 308 -7.23 12.85 23.62
C ARG A 308 -7.62 11.54 22.94
N ALA A 309 -8.12 11.59 21.71
CA ALA A 309 -8.49 10.40 20.95
C ALA A 309 -7.26 9.53 20.62
N ILE A 310 -6.15 10.16 20.17
CA ILE A 310 -4.86 9.48 19.99
C ILE A 310 -4.39 8.88 21.31
N ALA A 311 -4.37 9.66 22.40
CA ALA A 311 -3.96 9.16 23.70
C ALA A 311 -4.80 7.94 24.13
N ARG A 312 -6.13 7.98 23.98
CA ARG A 312 -7.02 6.84 24.26
C ARG A 312 -6.66 5.64 23.40
N LEU A 313 -6.51 5.81 22.08
CA LEU A 313 -6.22 4.75 21.13
C LEU A 313 -4.89 4.03 21.39
N PHE A 314 -3.89 4.68 21.98
CA PHE A 314 -2.57 4.08 22.24
C PHE A 314 -2.33 3.70 23.71
N SER A 315 -3.26 3.99 24.62
CA SER A 315 -3.11 3.72 26.08
C SER A 315 -4.04 2.64 26.63
N LEU A 316 -4.85 1.99 25.80
CA LEU A 316 -5.74 0.92 26.27
C LEU A 316 -4.94 -0.26 26.88
N GLU A 317 -5.42 -0.79 28.00
CA GLU A 317 -4.83 -1.95 28.67
C GLU A 317 -5.65 -3.20 28.35
N SER A 318 -5.10 -4.11 27.52
CA SER A 318 -5.76 -5.36 27.10
C SER A 318 -7.20 -5.16 26.55
N PRO A 319 -7.42 -4.24 25.61
CA PRO A 319 -8.76 -3.88 25.17
C PRO A 319 -9.47 -4.98 24.39
N GLY A 320 -10.80 -5.01 24.50
CA GLY A 320 -11.65 -5.76 23.59
C GLY A 320 -11.83 -5.06 22.23
N MET A 321 -12.29 -5.79 21.21
CA MET A 321 -12.48 -5.25 19.85
C MET A 321 -13.44 -4.05 19.81
N SER A 322 -14.50 -4.06 20.62
CA SER A 322 -15.44 -2.93 20.71
C SER A 322 -14.79 -1.66 21.27
N GLU A 323 -13.90 -1.78 22.27
CA GLU A 323 -13.22 -0.62 22.85
C GLU A 323 -12.21 0.00 21.87
N ILE A 324 -11.52 -0.85 21.10
CA ILE A 324 -10.65 -0.42 20.00
C ILE A 324 -11.47 0.30 18.93
N HIS A 325 -12.63 -0.26 18.55
CA HIS A 325 -13.52 0.35 17.57
C HIS A 325 -14.00 1.72 18.01
N GLU A 326 -14.45 1.86 19.26
CA GLU A 326 -14.83 3.16 19.83
C GLU A 326 -13.68 4.17 19.83
N ALA A 327 -12.44 3.72 20.12
CA ALA A 327 -11.28 4.59 20.09
C ALA A 327 -10.94 5.05 18.66
N MET A 328 -11.00 4.14 17.67
CA MET A 328 -10.79 4.45 16.26
C MET A 328 -11.87 5.38 15.69
N SER A 329 -13.14 5.12 16.01
CA SER A 329 -14.27 5.97 15.61
C SER A 329 -14.16 7.34 16.25
N GLY A 330 -13.85 7.42 17.55
CA GLY A 330 -13.60 8.69 18.24
C GLY A 330 -12.42 9.47 17.68
N MET A 331 -11.37 8.79 17.21
CA MET A 331 -10.26 9.41 16.50
C MET A 331 -10.70 10.00 15.15
N THR A 332 -11.49 9.24 14.38
CA THR A 332 -12.02 9.68 13.09
C THR A 332 -12.91 10.91 13.25
N ASP A 333 -13.83 10.89 14.22
CA ASP A 333 -14.70 12.01 14.54
C ASP A 333 -13.90 13.25 14.98
N ALA A 334 -12.89 13.06 15.82
CA ALA A 334 -12.05 14.17 16.29
C ALA A 334 -11.23 14.80 15.16
N ALA A 335 -10.69 13.99 14.24
CA ALA A 335 -10.01 14.50 13.05
C ALA A 335 -10.97 15.25 12.11
N ALA A 336 -12.17 14.71 11.89
CA ALA A 336 -13.19 15.34 11.05
C ALA A 336 -13.67 16.68 11.64
N GLN A 337 -13.83 16.77 12.95
CA GLN A 337 -14.19 18.02 13.65
C GLN A 337 -13.09 19.08 13.55
N MET A 338 -11.83 18.68 13.56
CA MET A 338 -10.70 19.58 13.35
C MET A 338 -10.57 19.99 11.87
N GLY A 339 -10.94 19.11 10.94
CA GLY A 339 -10.73 19.30 9.52
C GLY A 339 -9.35 18.82 9.07
N GLU A 340 -9.30 18.09 7.96
CA GLU A 340 -8.08 17.42 7.49
C GLU A 340 -6.93 18.40 7.17
N ASN A 341 -7.26 19.54 6.56
CA ASN A 341 -6.27 20.58 6.26
C ASN A 341 -5.64 21.18 7.52
N GLU A 342 -6.45 21.41 8.55
CA GLU A 342 -5.97 21.98 9.82
C GLU A 342 -5.11 20.96 10.57
N PHE A 343 -5.53 19.68 10.58
CA PHE A 343 -4.72 18.60 11.12
C PHE A 343 -3.36 18.52 10.41
N ALA A 344 -3.37 18.54 9.07
CA ALA A 344 -2.16 18.49 8.26
C ALA A 344 -1.25 19.70 8.46
N GLN A 345 -1.79 20.90 8.71
CA GLN A 345 -0.97 22.08 9.04
C GLN A 345 -0.24 21.94 10.37
N VAL A 346 -0.83 21.26 11.36
CA VAL A 346 -0.23 21.08 12.69
C VAL A 346 0.77 19.93 12.71
N VAL A 347 0.43 18.81 12.08
CA VAL A 347 1.20 17.56 12.15
C VAL A 347 2.14 17.38 10.94
N GLY A 348 1.83 18.01 9.81
CA GLY A 348 2.55 17.89 8.55
C GLY A 348 1.92 16.91 7.55
N LEU A 349 0.96 16.09 7.99
CA LEU A 349 0.19 15.16 7.15
C LEU A 349 -1.25 15.02 7.68
N PRO A 350 -2.23 14.63 6.83
CA PRO A 350 -3.59 14.33 7.29
C PRO A 350 -3.63 13.18 8.31
N ALA A 351 -4.70 13.12 9.10
CA ALA A 351 -4.82 12.14 10.19
C ALA A 351 -4.67 10.67 9.77
N PRO A 352 -5.25 10.21 8.63
CA PRO A 352 -5.06 8.82 8.16
C PRO A 352 -3.59 8.44 7.99
N TYR A 353 -2.77 9.32 7.42
CA TYR A 353 -1.33 9.11 7.24
C TYR A 353 -0.60 9.06 8.58
N ALA A 354 -0.76 10.08 9.41
CA ALA A 354 0.03 10.23 10.64
C ALA A 354 -0.33 9.18 11.70
N VAL A 355 -1.62 9.01 11.99
CA VAL A 355 -2.08 8.05 13.01
C VAL A 355 -2.01 6.63 12.49
N GLY A 356 -2.35 6.40 11.21
CA GLY A 356 -2.20 5.11 10.56
C GLY A 356 -0.74 4.64 10.58
N PHE A 357 0.20 5.54 10.25
CA PHE A 357 1.63 5.27 10.38
C PHE A 357 2.00 4.86 11.82
N CYS A 358 1.52 5.58 12.84
CA CYS A 358 1.80 5.21 14.24
C CYS A 358 1.27 3.82 14.60
N ILE A 359 0.08 3.43 14.12
CA ILE A 359 -0.47 2.08 14.35
C ILE A 359 0.45 1.03 13.72
N VAL A 360 0.80 1.21 12.44
CA VAL A 360 1.67 0.28 11.71
C VAL A 360 3.05 0.21 12.36
N ASN A 361 3.62 1.35 12.74
CA ASN A 361 4.92 1.44 13.38
C ASN A 361 4.93 0.76 14.77
N GLN A 362 3.82 0.84 15.52
CA GLN A 362 3.69 0.14 16.80
C GLN A 362 3.66 -1.39 16.61
N ILE A 363 2.99 -1.89 15.57
CA ILE A 363 3.03 -3.31 15.20
C ILE A 363 4.47 -3.70 14.85
N ALA A 364 5.13 -2.94 13.98
CA ALA A 364 6.51 -3.18 13.57
C ALA A 364 7.48 -3.22 14.76
N ALA A 365 7.35 -2.28 15.70
CA ALA A 365 8.21 -2.19 16.88
C ALA A 365 8.02 -3.37 17.85
N ARG A 366 6.80 -3.91 17.95
CA ARG A 366 6.47 -5.00 18.89
C ARG A 366 6.67 -6.39 18.33
N GLN A 367 6.45 -6.55 17.02
CA GLN A 367 6.36 -7.86 16.35
C GLN A 367 7.45 -8.05 15.28
N GLY A 368 8.22 -7.01 14.96
CA GLY A 368 9.20 -7.01 13.88
C GLY A 368 8.66 -6.39 12.58
N ARG A 369 9.56 -5.88 11.74
CA ARG A 369 9.19 -5.20 10.49
C ARG A 369 8.59 -6.18 9.48
N LYS A 370 9.07 -7.43 9.46
CA LYS A 370 8.65 -8.42 8.45
C LYS A 370 7.18 -8.81 8.55
N VAL A 371 6.56 -8.66 9.73
CA VAL A 371 5.15 -9.05 9.92
C VAL A 371 4.15 -8.02 9.37
N VAL A 372 4.59 -6.79 9.09
CA VAL A 372 3.70 -5.66 8.80
C VAL A 372 2.81 -5.90 7.57
N PRO A 373 3.32 -6.35 6.40
CA PRO A 373 2.46 -6.61 5.24
C PRO A 373 1.40 -7.69 5.53
N TYR A 374 1.70 -8.64 6.41
CA TYR A 374 0.78 -9.70 6.82
C TYR A 374 -0.29 -9.21 7.80
N ALA A 375 0.08 -8.28 8.69
CA ALA A 375 -0.89 -7.58 9.53
C ALA A 375 -1.90 -6.79 8.68
N VAL A 376 -1.40 -6.05 7.69
CA VAL A 376 -2.23 -5.29 6.73
C VAL A 376 -3.12 -6.24 5.91
N ALA A 377 -2.57 -7.31 5.34
CA ALA A 377 -3.36 -8.29 4.61
C ALA A 377 -4.44 -8.96 5.48
N THR A 378 -4.14 -9.22 6.76
CA THR A 378 -5.10 -9.77 7.72
C THR A 378 -6.17 -8.74 8.10
N ALA A 379 -5.81 -7.47 8.25
CA ALA A 379 -6.78 -6.39 8.49
C ALA A 379 -7.73 -6.24 7.29
N CYS A 380 -7.19 -6.31 6.07
CA CYS A 380 -7.94 -6.28 4.81
C CYS A 380 -8.57 -7.63 4.43
N ASN A 381 -8.51 -8.66 5.29
CA ASN A 381 -9.17 -9.94 5.05
C ASN A 381 -10.66 -9.88 5.42
N VAL A 382 -11.39 -9.03 4.70
CA VAL A 382 -12.84 -8.80 4.81
C VAL A 382 -13.46 -8.90 3.43
N GLN A 383 -14.72 -9.35 3.39
CA GLN A 383 -15.54 -9.37 2.19
C GLN A 383 -16.96 -8.91 2.56
N TYR A 384 -17.46 -7.88 1.89
CA TYR A 384 -18.74 -7.24 2.21
C TYR A 384 -19.89 -7.66 1.28
N GLY A 385 -19.60 -8.32 0.16
CA GLY A 385 -20.55 -8.59 -0.91
C GLY A 385 -20.95 -7.33 -1.69
N LEU A 386 -19.98 -6.47 -2.05
CA LEU A 386 -20.22 -5.13 -2.62
C LEU A 386 -21.12 -5.11 -3.87
N GLY A 387 -21.11 -6.17 -4.67
CA GLY A 387 -21.97 -6.31 -5.83
C GLY A 387 -23.46 -6.47 -5.51
N SER A 388 -23.83 -6.82 -4.27
CA SER A 388 -25.20 -7.16 -3.88
C SER A 388 -25.70 -6.51 -2.59
N ILE A 389 -24.80 -6.04 -1.72
CA ILE A 389 -25.16 -5.43 -0.43
C ILE A 389 -25.78 -4.03 -0.65
N SER A 390 -26.76 -3.67 0.19
CA SER A 390 -27.30 -2.31 0.21
C SER A 390 -26.35 -1.35 0.94
N ASN A 391 -26.44 -0.04 0.65
CA ASN A 391 -25.58 0.94 1.33
C ASN A 391 -25.87 1.00 2.84
N GLN A 392 -27.14 0.87 3.24
CA GLN A 392 -27.53 0.85 4.64
C GLN A 392 -26.99 -0.37 5.37
N ASP A 393 -27.06 -1.56 4.75
CA ASP A 393 -26.51 -2.78 5.35
C ASP A 393 -24.98 -2.72 5.44
N LEU A 394 -24.32 -2.16 4.43
CA LEU A 394 -22.88 -1.96 4.43
C LEU A 394 -22.45 -1.00 5.55
N GLU A 395 -23.13 0.14 5.70
CA GLU A 395 -22.87 1.11 6.78
C GLU A 395 -23.10 0.48 8.15
N ASN A 396 -24.20 -0.27 8.31
CA ASN A 396 -24.48 -1.01 9.53
C ASN A 396 -23.39 -2.05 9.83
N TYR A 397 -22.95 -2.82 8.83
CA TYR A 397 -21.90 -3.82 9.01
C TYR A 397 -20.59 -3.18 9.45
N VAL A 398 -20.13 -2.17 8.72
CA VAL A 398 -18.87 -1.48 9.02
C VAL A 398 -18.91 -0.75 10.38
N GLY A 399 -20.06 -0.22 10.78
CA GLY A 399 -20.21 0.55 12.02
C GLY A 399 -20.62 -0.24 13.27
N SER A 400 -21.26 -1.40 13.13
CA SER A 400 -21.74 -2.21 14.28
C SER A 400 -21.01 -3.53 14.47
N HIS A 401 -20.17 -3.93 13.51
CA HIS A 401 -19.34 -5.12 13.57
C HIS A 401 -17.85 -4.72 13.53
N PRO A 402 -17.23 -4.46 14.70
CA PRO A 402 -15.81 -4.13 14.81
C PRO A 402 -14.87 -5.07 14.05
N GLU A 403 -15.20 -6.36 14.01
CA GLU A 403 -14.46 -7.40 13.29
C GLU A 403 -14.51 -7.25 11.77
N LEU A 404 -15.42 -6.44 11.22
CA LEU A 404 -15.53 -6.13 9.80
C LEU A 404 -14.94 -4.76 9.45
N ASN A 405 -14.56 -3.93 10.42
CA ASN A 405 -13.97 -2.62 10.20
C ASN A 405 -12.45 -2.73 10.06
N VAL A 406 -11.90 -2.40 8.89
CA VAL A 406 -10.49 -2.66 8.55
C VAL A 406 -9.52 -1.86 9.43
N ASN A 407 -9.81 -0.59 9.68
CA ASN A 407 -9.05 0.26 10.58
C ASN A 407 -9.01 -0.32 12.01
N THR A 408 -10.16 -0.80 12.50
CA THR A 408 -10.27 -1.44 13.83
C THR A 408 -9.45 -2.73 13.89
N ARG A 409 -9.55 -3.58 12.86
CA ARG A 409 -8.79 -4.83 12.77
C ARG A 409 -7.28 -4.59 12.83
N LEU A 410 -6.76 -3.60 12.10
CA LEU A 410 -5.33 -3.27 12.17
C LEU A 410 -4.95 -2.75 13.56
N ALA A 411 -5.74 -1.83 14.13
CA ALA A 411 -5.50 -1.28 15.46
C ALA A 411 -5.50 -2.38 16.55
N ALA A 412 -6.34 -3.41 16.43
CA ALA A 412 -6.35 -4.54 17.33
C ALA A 412 -5.02 -5.33 17.32
N MET A 413 -4.33 -5.40 16.19
CA MET A 413 -3.06 -6.13 16.08
C MET A 413 -1.90 -5.43 16.81
N MET A 414 -2.00 -4.13 17.10
CA MET A 414 -1.05 -3.44 17.99
C MET A 414 -1.10 -3.97 19.43
N TYR A 415 -2.24 -4.52 19.85
CA TYR A 415 -2.47 -5.02 21.21
C TYR A 415 -2.15 -6.50 21.40
N VAL A 416 -1.97 -7.24 20.31
CA VAL A 416 -1.54 -8.64 20.36
C VAL A 416 -0.23 -8.76 21.14
N SER A 417 -0.13 -9.80 21.95
CA SER A 417 1.04 -10.05 22.78
C SER A 417 2.32 -10.16 21.93
N SER A 418 3.41 -9.62 22.45
CA SER A 418 4.70 -9.66 21.77
C SER A 418 5.18 -11.11 21.65
N GLY A 419 5.81 -11.45 20.52
CA GLY A 419 6.48 -12.73 20.33
C GLY A 419 7.91 -12.54 19.84
N GLU A 420 8.45 -13.59 19.22
CA GLU A 420 9.72 -13.49 18.51
C GLU A 420 9.61 -12.47 17.36
N PRO A 421 10.51 -11.48 17.27
CA PRO A 421 10.50 -10.52 16.17
C PRO A 421 10.58 -11.21 14.82
N ASP A 422 9.82 -10.70 13.85
CA ASP A 422 9.76 -11.19 12.47
C ASP A 422 9.21 -12.63 12.30
N ASP A 423 8.72 -13.27 13.37
CA ASP A 423 7.99 -14.54 13.30
C ASP A 423 6.56 -14.33 12.78
N ILE A 424 6.42 -14.39 11.45
CA ILE A 424 5.15 -14.21 10.74
C ILE A 424 4.09 -15.23 11.20
N LEU A 425 4.45 -16.52 11.31
CA LEU A 425 3.48 -17.57 11.64
C LEU A 425 3.02 -17.48 13.09
N GLY A 426 3.95 -17.26 14.02
CA GLY A 426 3.59 -17.07 15.43
C GLY A 426 2.76 -15.82 15.64
N PHE A 427 3.09 -14.71 14.96
CA PHE A 427 2.28 -13.48 14.99
C PHE A 427 0.84 -13.75 14.53
N LEU A 428 0.64 -14.38 13.38
CA LEU A 428 -0.70 -14.64 12.85
C LEU A 428 -1.51 -15.60 13.71
N LYS A 429 -0.84 -16.59 14.33
CA LYS A 429 -1.48 -17.47 15.31
C LYS A 429 -1.98 -16.66 16.51
N ARG A 430 -1.17 -15.76 17.06
CA ARG A 430 -1.59 -14.88 18.17
C ARG A 430 -2.71 -13.92 17.76
N VAL A 431 -2.65 -13.35 16.55
CA VAL A 431 -3.74 -12.51 16.00
C VAL A 431 -5.06 -13.29 15.97
N LYS A 432 -5.04 -14.55 15.54
CA LYS A 432 -6.22 -15.41 15.55
C LYS A 432 -6.70 -15.73 16.97
N ASP A 433 -5.79 -16.12 17.86
CA ASP A 433 -6.12 -16.61 19.20
C ASP A 433 -6.54 -15.47 20.15
N GLU A 434 -5.95 -14.27 20.01
CA GLU A 434 -6.16 -13.13 20.92
C GLU A 434 -7.13 -12.08 20.36
N ALA A 435 -7.07 -11.79 19.05
CA ALA A 435 -7.93 -10.78 18.42
C ALA A 435 -9.10 -11.40 17.65
N GLY A 436 -9.15 -12.74 17.49
CA GLY A 436 -10.22 -13.42 16.76
C GLY A 436 -10.20 -13.20 15.25
N LEU A 437 -9.09 -12.68 14.70
CA LEU A 437 -8.99 -12.32 13.28
C LEU A 437 -8.32 -13.43 12.48
N ALA A 438 -8.99 -13.88 11.41
CA ALA A 438 -8.46 -14.89 10.53
C ALA A 438 -7.49 -14.28 9.49
N ALA A 439 -6.33 -14.92 9.33
CA ALA A 439 -5.43 -14.67 8.21
C ALA A 439 -6.13 -15.01 6.86
N PRO A 440 -5.75 -14.37 5.75
CA PRO A 440 -6.39 -14.59 4.44
C PRO A 440 -6.09 -15.92 3.74
N TRP A 441 -5.47 -16.90 4.42
CA TRP A 441 -5.06 -18.18 3.84
C TRP A 441 -5.21 -19.38 4.78
#